data_AF-A0A261DAC6-F1
#
_entry.id   AF-A0A261DAC6-F1
#
_cell.length_a   1.000
_cell.length_b   1.000
_cell.length_c   1.000
_cell.angle_alpha   90.00
_cell.angle_beta   90.00
_cell.angle_gamma   90.00
#
_symmetry.space_group_name_H-M   'P 1'
#
loop_
_entity.id
_entity.type
_entity.pdbx_description
1 polymer ?
#
loop_
_entity_poly.entity_id
_entity_poly.type
_entity_poly.pdbx_seq_one_letter_code
_entity_poly.pdbx_strand_id
1 'polypeptide(L)' 'MSEIINTARSNKLTSYDANYLLLAMHEGLGIATKDNDLINACQINGVEIFLDSG' A
#
# COMPACT_ATOMS: atom_id res chain seq x y z
N MET A 1 -11.52 11.13 -0.97
CA MET A 1 -11.49 10.59 -2.34
C MET A 1 -10.30 11.08 -3.15
N SER A 2 -9.98 12.39 -3.13
CA SER A 2 -8.84 12.97 -3.85
C SER A 2 -7.50 12.34 -3.45
N GLU A 3 -7.27 12.13 -2.15
CA GLU A 3 -6.04 11.52 -1.64
C GLU A 3 -5.85 10.08 -2.14
N ILE A 4 -6.88 9.24 -2.04
CA ILE A 4 -6.87 7.87 -2.59
C ILE A 4 -6.52 7.87 -4.09
N ILE A 5 -7.13 8.77 -4.88
CA ILE A 5 -6.85 8.85 -6.32
C ILE A 5 -5.42 9.30 -6.59
N ASN A 6 -4.91 10.27 -5.83
CA ASN A 6 -3.53 10.75 -5.98
C ASN A 6 -2.52 9.66 -5.60
N THR A 7 -2.73 8.98 -4.46
CA THR A 7 -1.91 7.85 -4.02
C THR A 7 -1.94 6.72 -5.03
N ALA A 8 -3.13 6.39 -5.57
CA ALA A 8 -3.28 5.40 -6.62
C ALA A 8 -2.45 5.75 -7.86
N ARG A 9 -2.52 7.00 -8.34
CA ARG A 9 -1.75 7.43 -9.52
C ARG A 9 -0.25 7.43 -9.27
N SER A 10 0.21 7.97 -8.14
CA SER A 10 1.64 8.07 -7.83
C SER A 10 2.30 6.71 -7.65
N ASN A 11 1.56 5.71 -7.17
CA ASN A 11 2.06 4.37 -6.92
C ASN A 11 1.60 3.34 -7.97
N LYS A 12 0.89 3.77 -9.03
CA LYS A 12 0.30 2.90 -10.06
C LYS A 12 -0.63 1.81 -9.51
N LEU A 13 -1.33 2.11 -8.42
CA LEU A 13 -2.26 1.20 -7.76
C LEU A 13 -3.70 1.37 -8.23
N THR A 14 -4.53 0.37 -7.95
CA THR A 14 -5.99 0.57 -7.96
C THR A 14 -6.38 1.50 -6.80
N SER A 15 -7.59 2.10 -6.88
CA SER A 15 -8.12 2.88 -5.75
C SER A 15 -8.34 2.03 -4.50
N TYR A 16 -8.53 0.72 -4.66
CA TYR A 16 -8.68 -0.20 -3.55
C TYR A 16 -7.35 -0.38 -2.82
N ASP A 17 -6.29 -0.75 -3.53
CA ASP A 17 -4.96 -0.95 -2.93
C ASP A 17 -4.39 0.36 -2.36
N ALA A 18 -4.65 1.49 -3.01
CA ALA A 18 -4.28 2.80 -2.50
C ALA A 18 -5.00 3.14 -1.18
N ASN A 19 -6.25 2.69 -1.00
CA ASN A 19 -6.98 2.87 0.26
C ASN A 19 -6.37 2.01 1.38
N TYR A 20 -5.93 0.78 1.09
CA TYR A 20 -5.22 -0.06 2.05
C TYR A 20 -3.86 0.52 2.44
N LEU A 21 -3.11 1.03 1.45
CA LEU A 21 -1.83 1.70 1.69
C LEU A 21 -2.00 2.92 2.59
N LEU A 22 -2.99 3.77 2.31
CA LEU A 22 -3.27 4.96 3.14
C LEU A 22 -3.68 4.59 4.55
N LEU A 23 -4.53 3.56 4.72
CA LEU A 23 -4.91 3.07 6.04
C LEU A 23 -3.69 2.59 6.82
N ALA A 24 -2.81 1.80 6.18
CA ALA A 24 -1.59 1.30 6.80
C ALA A 24 -0.65 2.44 7.22
N MET A 25 -0.47 3.45 6.36
CA MET A 25 0.33 4.64 6.67
C MET A 25 -0.26 5.46 7.82
N HIS A 26 -1.58 5.62 7.87
CA HIS A 26 -2.25 6.41 8.91
C HIS A 26 -2.21 5.72 10.28
N GLU A 27 -2.44 4.41 10.30
CA GLU A 27 -2.50 3.62 11.54
C GLU A 27 -1.14 3.06 11.98
N GLY A 28 -0.10 3.21 11.15
CA GLY A 28 1.23 2.66 11.42
C GLY A 28 1.25 1.11 11.39
N LEU A 29 0.46 0.51 10.51
CA LEU A 29 0.34 -0.95 10.37
C LEU A 29 1.16 -1.47 9.20
N GLY A 30 1.62 -2.71 9.29
CA GLY A 30 2.20 -3.42 8.15
C GLY A 30 1.14 -4.05 7.25
N ILE A 31 1.48 -4.29 5.98
CA ILE A 31 0.60 -4.95 5.00
C ILE A 31 1.12 -6.36 4.70
N ALA A 32 0.24 -7.35 4.81
CA ALA A 32 0.50 -8.71 4.33
C ALA A 32 -0.10 -8.87 2.93
N THR A 33 0.74 -8.98 1.90
CA THR A 33 0.29 -9.16 0.51
C THR A 33 1.32 -9.89 -0.34
N LYS A 34 0.85 -10.54 -1.41
CA LYS A 34 1.69 -11.12 -2.48
C LYS A 34 1.63 -10.30 -3.77
N ASP A 35 0.88 -9.19 -3.76
CA ASP A 35 0.77 -8.28 -4.89
C ASP A 35 2.04 -7.43 -5.01
N ASN A 36 2.74 -7.54 -6.14
CA ASN A 36 4.03 -6.89 -6.34
C ASN A 36 3.91 -5.37 -6.46
N ASP A 37 2.81 -4.86 -7.02
CA ASP A 37 2.60 -3.42 -7.18
C ASP A 37 2.36 -2.78 -5.80
N LEU A 38 1.55 -3.44 -4.95
CA LEU A 38 1.33 -2.99 -3.58
C LEU A 38 2.58 -3.16 -2.69
N ILE A 39 3.37 -4.22 -2.87
CA ILE A 39 4.68 -4.37 -2.20
C ILE A 39 5.59 -3.20 -2.55
N ASN A 40 5.73 -2.86 -3.83
CA ASN A 40 6.58 -1.77 -4.27
C ASN A 40 6.08 -0.42 -3.71
N ALA A 41 4.77 -0.21 -3.68
CA ALA A 41 4.19 0.97 -3.06
C ALA A 41 4.46 1.04 -1.54
N CYS A 42 4.37 -0.07 -0.82
CA CYS A 42 4.73 -0.12 0.60
C CYS A 42 6.19 0.26 0.83
N GLN A 43 7.11 -0.26 0.01
CA GLN A 43 8.54 0.08 0.08
C GLN A 43 8.80 1.57 -0.16
N ILE A 44 8.15 2.16 -1.18
CA ILE A 44 8.27 3.60 -1.49
C ILE A 44 7.78 4.47 -0.33
N ASN A 45 6.70 4.04 0.35
CA ASN A 45 6.05 4.83 1.41
C ASN A 45 6.50 4.43 2.83
N GLY A 46 7.49 3.54 2.97
CA GLY A 46 8.03 3.11 4.26
C GLY A 46 7.07 2.28 5.12
N VAL A 47 6.12 1.58 4.49
CA VAL A 47 5.18 0.68 5.15
C VAL A 47 5.79 -0.71 5.28
N GLU A 48 5.73 -1.28 6.49
CA GLU A 48 6.22 -2.64 6.76
C GLU A 48 5.44 -3.68 5.96
N ILE A 49 6.13 -4.71 5.46
CA ILE A 49 5.52 -5.79 4.68
C ILE A 49 5.70 -7.11 5.41
N PHE A 50 4.61 -7.82 5.63
CA PHE A 50 4.64 -9.19 6.14
C PHE A 50 4.56 -10.16 4.97
N LEU A 51 5.64 -10.86 4.70
CA LEU A 51 5.66 -11.96 3.74
C LEU A 51 5.34 -13.25 4.49
N ASP A 52 4.20 -13.86 4.15
CA ASP A 52 3.86 -15.19 4.61
C ASP A 52 4.92 -16.19 4.13
N SER A 53 5.75 -16.62 5.08
CA SER A 53 6.78 -17.64 4.90
C SER A 53 6.09 -18.97 5.23
N GLY A 54 5.30 -19.47 4.28
CA GLY A 54 4.59 -20.74 4.41
C GLY A 54 5.49 -21.91 4.79
#